data_AF-A0A508BQD3-F1
#
_entry.id   AF-A0A508BQD3-F1
#
_cell.length_a   1.000
_cell.length_b   1.000
_cell.length_c   1.000
_cell.angle_alpha   90.00
_cell.angle_beta   90.00
_cell.angle_gamma   90.00
#
_symmetry.space_group_name_H-M   'P 1'
#
loop_
_entity.id
_entity.type
_entity.pdbx_description
1 polymer ?
#
loop_
_entity_poly.entity_id
_entity_poly.type
_entity_poly.pdbx_seq_one_letter_code
_entity_poly.pdbx_strand_id
1 'polypeptide(L)'
;MKDIDMTHDRNLTISSRPAFLSVLAALNISVISFFVLWSNADAEAVNRAEEHGFDPSRLLPHATPFWFAAHASLLSLLALDVLAFLAWRRSRSQPE
;
A
#
# COMPACT_ATOMS: atom_id res chain seq x y z
N MET A 1 5.87 13.62 -42.02
CA MET A 1 6.91 13.29 -41.00
C MET A 1 6.48 13.74 -39.59
N LYS A 2 5.18 13.77 -39.29
CA LYS A 2 4.61 14.20 -38.00
C LYS A 2 3.87 13.06 -37.28
N ASP A 3 3.55 12.00 -38.02
CA ASP A 3 2.75 10.86 -37.54
C ASP A 3 3.55 9.82 -36.73
N ILE A 4 4.88 9.82 -36.86
CA ILE A 4 5.78 8.88 -36.17
C ILE A 4 6.05 9.33 -34.73
N ASP A 5 6.02 10.64 -34.48
CA ASP A 5 6.24 11.25 -33.17
C ASP A 5 5.01 11.03 -32.24
N MET A 6 3.81 11.25 -32.79
CA MET A 6 2.54 11.14 -32.07
C MET A 6 2.15 9.69 -31.67
N THR A 7 2.66 8.70 -32.40
CA THR A 7 2.38 7.27 -32.15
C THR A 7 3.26 6.68 -31.05
N HIS A 8 4.44 7.28 -30.81
CA HIS A 8 5.38 6.83 -29.77
C HIS A 8 4.92 7.26 -28.38
N ASP A 9 4.51 8.52 -28.21
CA ASP A 9 4.00 9.05 -26.92
C ASP A 9 2.72 8.36 -26.45
N ARG A 10 1.83 8.01 -27.39
CA ARG A 10 0.59 7.26 -27.09
C ARG A 10 0.88 5.83 -26.61
N ASN A 11 1.87 5.15 -27.17
CA ASN A 11 2.24 3.81 -26.72
C ASN A 11 2.91 3.83 -25.33
N LEU A 12 3.75 4.83 -25.04
CA LEU A 12 4.34 5.03 -23.70
C LEU A 12 3.28 5.30 -22.62
N THR A 13 2.27 6.12 -22.93
CA THR A 13 1.17 6.42 -21.99
C THR A 13 0.19 5.26 -21.82
N ILE A 14 -0.06 4.45 -22.85
CA ILE A 14 -0.92 3.25 -22.75
C ILE A 14 -0.19 2.10 -22.05
N SER A 15 1.11 1.92 -22.28
CA SER A 15 1.94 0.88 -21.63
C SER A 15 2.18 1.16 -20.14
N SER A 16 2.30 2.43 -19.75
CA SER A 16 2.55 2.82 -18.35
C SER A 16 1.34 2.66 -17.43
N ARG A 17 0.10 2.80 -17.94
CA ARG A 17 -1.14 2.65 -17.13
C ARG A 17 -1.33 1.26 -16.49
N PRO A 18 -1.27 0.15 -17.25
CA PRO A 18 -1.39 -1.19 -16.66
C PRO A 18 -0.18 -1.51 -15.77
N ALA A 19 1.02 -1.06 -16.12
CA ALA A 19 2.20 -1.21 -15.26
C ALA A 19 2.02 -0.49 -13.91
N PHE A 20 1.50 0.75 -13.94
CA PHE A 20 1.18 1.51 -12.73
C PHE A 20 0.14 0.81 -11.85
N LEU A 21 -0.96 0.34 -12.43
CA LEU A 21 -1.99 -0.41 -11.69
C LEU A 21 -1.46 -1.73 -11.12
N SER A 22 -0.58 -2.43 -11.85
CA SER A 22 0.07 -3.65 -11.37
C SER A 22 0.97 -3.38 -10.17
N VAL A 23 1.77 -2.31 -10.22
CA VAL A 23 2.59 -1.87 -9.07
C VAL A 23 1.72 -1.48 -7.88
N LEU A 24 0.62 -0.76 -8.11
CA LEU A 24 -0.32 -0.38 -7.05
C LEU A 24 -0.98 -1.60 -6.41
N ALA A 25 -1.34 -2.62 -7.20
CA ALA A 25 -1.89 -3.88 -6.70
C ALA A 25 -0.84 -4.67 -5.89
N ALA A 26 0.39 -4.78 -6.40
CA ALA A 26 1.48 -5.43 -5.67
C ALA A 26 1.79 -4.73 -4.34
N LEU A 27 1.77 -3.39 -4.34
CA LEU A 27 1.93 -2.58 -3.14
C LEU A 27 0.80 -2.85 -2.13
N ASN A 28 -0.45 -2.88 -2.60
CA ASN A 28 -1.61 -3.22 -1.78
C ASN A 28 -1.47 -4.59 -1.11
N ILE A 29 -1.14 -5.62 -1.89
CA ILE A 29 -0.92 -6.98 -1.39
C ILE A 29 0.20 -7.00 -0.34
N SER A 30 1.31 -6.30 -0.61
CA SER A 30 2.47 -6.24 0.30
C SER A 30 2.11 -5.60 1.65
N VAL A 31 1.47 -4.42 1.64
CA VAL A 31 1.11 -3.70 2.86
C VAL A 31 0.06 -4.46 3.68
N ILE A 32 -0.95 -5.05 3.03
CA ILE A 32 -1.95 -5.88 3.71
C ILE A 32 -1.29 -7.12 4.33
N SER A 33 -0.40 -7.80 3.58
CA SER A 33 0.31 -8.99 4.08
C SER A 33 1.18 -8.64 5.28
N PHE A 34 1.91 -7.53 5.22
CA PHE A 34 2.68 -7.01 6.34
C PHE A 34 1.80 -6.74 7.56
N PHE A 35 0.66 -6.07 7.38
CA PHE A 35 -0.26 -5.76 8.48
C PHE A 35 -0.80 -7.02 9.17
N VAL A 36 -1.20 -8.03 8.39
CA VAL A 36 -1.71 -9.30 8.92
C VAL A 36 -0.61 -10.06 9.70
N LEU A 37 0.59 -10.17 9.13
CA LEU A 37 1.71 -10.84 9.80
C LEU A 37 2.10 -10.12 11.09
N TRP A 38 2.16 -8.79 11.04
CA TRP A 38 2.44 -7.97 12.22
C TRP A 38 1.36 -8.15 13.30
N SER A 39 0.07 -8.10 12.93
CA SER A 39 -1.04 -8.26 13.88
C SER A 39 -1.03 -9.63 14.57
N ASN A 40 -0.69 -10.69 13.85
CA ASN A 40 -0.58 -12.03 14.43
C ASN A 40 0.61 -12.11 15.40
N ALA A 41 1.77 -11.56 15.02
CA ALA A 41 2.95 -11.55 15.86
C ALA A 41 2.74 -10.74 17.15
N ASP A 42 2.04 -9.60 17.05
CA ASP A 42 1.67 -8.76 18.18
C ASP A 42 0.74 -9.52 19.16
N ALA A 43 -0.29 -10.18 18.63
CA ALA A 43 -1.22 -11.00 19.43
C ALA A 43 -0.52 -12.19 20.11
N GLU A 44 0.36 -12.90 19.41
CA GLU A 44 1.14 -14.00 20.01
C GLU A 44 2.09 -13.52 21.10
N ALA A 45 2.72 -12.36 20.92
CA ALA A 45 3.61 -11.77 21.92
C ALA A 45 2.84 -11.37 23.18
N VAL A 46 1.63 -10.82 23.05
CA VAL A 46 0.74 -10.53 24.19
C VAL A 46 0.30 -11.82 24.87
N ASN A 47 -0.16 -12.83 24.12
CA ASN A 47 -0.61 -14.11 24.69
C ASN A 47 0.52 -14.82 25.46
N ARG A 48 1.75 -14.81 24.92
CA ARG A 48 2.92 -15.36 25.64
C ARG A 48 3.30 -14.54 26.86
N ALA A 49 3.05 -13.23 26.86
CA ALA A 49 3.27 -12.38 28.03
C ALA A 49 2.29 -12.75 29.17
N GLU A 50 1.02 -12.97 28.82
CA GLU A 50 -0.03 -13.37 29.76
C GLU A 50 0.17 -14.80 30.30
N GLU A 51 0.51 -15.76 29.43
CA GLU A 51 0.70 -17.17 29.80
C GLU A 51 1.94 -17.42 30.66
N HIS A 52 2.99 -16.62 30.49
CA HIS A 52 4.28 -16.82 31.16
C HIS A 52 4.63 -15.72 32.18
N GLY A 53 3.71 -14.77 32.41
CA GLY A 53 3.90 -13.66 33.36
C GLY A 53 5.04 -12.70 32.99
N PHE A 54 5.44 -12.68 31.71
CA PHE A 54 6.41 -11.71 31.21
C PHE A 54 5.77 -10.33 31.11
N ASP A 55 6.53 -9.30 31.44
CA ASP A 55 6.10 -7.92 31.19
C ASP A 55 5.97 -7.70 29.66
N PRO A 56 4.77 -7.43 29.12
CA PRO A 56 4.56 -7.25 27.68
C PRO A 56 5.43 -6.14 27.08
N SER A 57 5.73 -5.11 27.88
CA SER A 57 6.56 -3.97 27.46
C SER A 57 8.04 -4.34 27.21
N ARG A 58 8.50 -5.46 27.77
CA ARG A 58 9.84 -6.03 27.51
C ARG A 58 9.88 -6.91 26.26
N LEU A 59 8.76 -7.54 25.90
CA LEU A 59 8.63 -8.40 24.73
C LEU A 59 8.44 -7.59 23.44
N LEU A 60 7.77 -6.43 23.54
CA LEU A 60 7.57 -5.51 22.42
C LEU A 60 7.96 -4.07 22.80
N PRO A 61 9.27 -3.76 22.95
CA PRO A 61 9.77 -2.44 23.36
C PRO A 61 9.37 -1.28 22.43
N HIS A 62 8.89 -1.62 21.23
CA HIS A 62 8.51 -0.70 20.17
C HIS A 62 7.09 -0.94 19.67
N ALA A 63 6.22 -1.58 20.46
CA ALA A 63 4.83 -1.87 20.08
C ALA A 63 4.10 -0.62 19.58
N THR A 64 4.21 0.50 20.31
CA THR A 64 3.53 1.76 19.99
C THR A 64 3.97 2.35 18.63
N PRO A 65 5.27 2.58 18.37
CA PRO A 65 5.70 3.08 17.06
C PRO A 65 5.44 2.08 15.91
N PHE A 66 5.52 0.76 16.16
CA PHE A 66 5.18 -0.24 15.15
C PHE A 66 3.68 -0.25 14.81
N TRP A 67 2.83 -0.13 15.83
CA TRP A 67 1.39 0.03 15.67
C TRP A 67 1.08 1.25 14.82
N PHE A 68 1.69 2.41 15.12
CA PHE A 68 1.52 3.62 14.31
C PHE A 68 1.98 3.39 12.86
N ALA A 69 3.13 2.77 12.65
CA ALA A 69 3.64 2.48 11.31
C ALA A 69 2.69 1.57 10.51
N ALA A 70 2.17 0.51 11.13
CA ALA A 70 1.24 -0.42 10.51
C ALA A 70 -0.06 0.28 10.09
N HIS A 71 -0.66 1.07 10.97
CA HIS A 71 -1.92 1.78 10.68
C HIS A 71 -1.72 2.95 9.71
N ALA A 72 -0.63 3.71 9.86
CA ALA A 72 -0.28 4.78 8.92
C ALA A 72 -0.02 4.24 7.52
N SER A 73 0.55 3.03 7.39
CA SER A 73 0.77 2.40 6.09
C SER A 73 -0.56 2.07 5.40
N LEU A 74 -1.55 1.55 6.13
CA LEU A 74 -2.90 1.30 5.60
C LEU A 74 -3.60 2.60 5.19
N LEU A 75 -3.53 3.64 6.02
CA LEU A 75 -4.13 4.94 5.70
C LEU A 75 -3.46 5.60 4.48
N SER A 76 -2.14 5.51 4.39
CA SER A 76 -1.38 6.05 3.26
C SER A 76 -1.70 5.30 1.97
N LEU A 77 -1.84 3.98 2.04
CA LEU A 77 -2.25 3.15 0.92
C LEU A 77 -3.67 3.50 0.45
N LEU A 78 -4.61 3.62 1.38
CA LEU A 78 -5.98 4.04 1.07
C LEU A 78 -6.02 5.41 0.38
N ALA A 79 -5.24 6.37 0.89
CA ALA A 79 -5.12 7.69 0.27
C ALA A 79 -4.54 7.58 -1.15
N LEU A 80 -3.53 6.74 -1.35
CA LEU A 80 -2.93 6.49 -2.67
C LEU A 80 -3.93 5.86 -3.64
N ASP A 81 -4.73 4.89 -3.21
CA ASP A 81 -5.77 4.26 -4.04
C ASP A 81 -6.86 5.26 -4.43
N VAL A 82 -7.28 6.12 -3.51
CA VAL A 82 -8.24 7.21 -3.78
C VAL A 82 -7.66 8.19 -4.81
N LEU A 83 -6.39 8.57 -4.68
CA LEU A 83 -5.72 9.43 -5.64
C LEU A 83 -5.62 8.77 -7.03
N ALA A 84 -5.26 7.49 -7.09
CA ALA A 84 -5.22 6.71 -8.32
C ALA A 84 -6.61 6.66 -8.99
N PHE A 85 -7.66 6.43 -8.20
CA PHE A 85 -9.04 6.43 -8.68
C PHE A 85 -9.48 7.81 -9.21
N LEU A 86 -9.17 8.89 -8.49
CA LEU A 86 -9.46 10.26 -8.92
C LEU A 86 -8.71 10.62 -10.21
N ALA A 87 -7.44 10.24 -10.33
CA ALA A 87 -6.64 10.44 -11.52
C ALA A 87 -7.22 9.68 -12.72
N TRP A 88 -7.63 8.43 -12.51
CA TRP A 88 -8.30 7.62 -13.53
C TRP A 88 -9.63 8.24 -13.97
N ARG A 89 -10.47 8.66 -13.02
CA ARG A 89 -11.75 9.33 -13.32
C ARG A 89 -11.52 10.62 -14.10
N ARG A 90 -10.56 11.46 -13.68
CA ARG A 90 -10.22 12.71 -14.38
C ARG A 90 -9.75 12.46 -15.81
N SER A 91 -8.95 11.41 -16.05
CA SER A 91 -8.53 11.04 -17.40
C SER A 91 -9.70 10.63 -18.30
N ARG A 92 -10.84 10.18 -17.74
CA ARG A 92 -12.04 9.81 -18.51
C ARG A 92 -12.97 10.99 -18.77
N SER A 93 -12.80 12.10 -18.05
CA SER A 93 -13.63 13.30 -18.14
C SER A 93 -13.08 14.39 -19.07
N GLN A 94 -11.89 14.21 -19.66
CA GLN A 94 -11.39 15.10 -20.70
C GLN A 94 -12.01 14.68 -22.05
N PRO A 95 -12.85 15.53 -22.68
CA PRO A 95 -13.24 15.32 -24.08
C PRO A 95 -12.01 15.46 -24.98
N GLU A 96 -11.94 14.64 -26.04
CA GLU A 96 -10.88 14.75 -27.07
C GLU A 96 -10.85 16.13 -27.75
#